data_AF-A0A0T2QIS4-F1
#
_entry.id   AF-A0A0T2QIS4-F1
#
_cell.length_a   1.000
_cell.length_b   1.000
_cell.length_c   1.000
_cell.angle_alpha   90.00
_cell.angle_beta   90.00
_cell.angle_gamma   90.00
#
_symmetry.space_group_name_H-M   'P 1'
#
loop_
_entity.id
_entity.type
_entity.pdbx_description
1 polymer ?
#
loop_
_entity_poly.entity_id
_entity_poly.type
_entity_poly.pdbx_seq_one_letter_code
_entity_poly.pdbx_strand_id
1 'polypeptide(L)'
;MPQIDRSHTRFARVRSRLEAYSPPPGWPSWLYEFGLFGFKQGWACLFGGLMLGLLLATHLFYPATAPLARYDFLTLAALAIQLAMLALRLETLEEAKVIFAFHVVGTAMELFKTSAGSWIYPEPALLRIGEVPLFSGFMYAAVGSYLARIWRIFDMRFEPYPRTLWTQLLAVAVYVNFFAHHWLPDIRLVLFVAMGLLFWRTRAYFTVWREQRWMPLLVGWFLIALFIWFAENLGTLARAWAYPDQKDGWSMVSPAKLGAWYLLMYISYVLVATLHRKEPRPEPVDQSA
;
A
#
# COMPACT_ATOMS: atom_id res chain seq x y z
N MET A 1 15.18 -23.55 -27.56
CA MET A 1 14.00 -23.79 -26.68
C MET A 1 13.48 -22.45 -26.24
N PRO A 2 12.20 -22.10 -26.47
CA PRO A 2 11.67 -20.84 -25.97
C PRO A 2 11.73 -20.85 -24.43
N GLN A 3 12.34 -19.83 -23.84
CA GLN A 3 12.28 -19.59 -22.40
C GLN A 3 10.81 -19.57 -21.99
N ILE A 4 10.39 -20.58 -21.24
CA ILE A 4 9.09 -20.57 -20.58
C ILE A 4 9.19 -19.47 -19.52
N ASP A 5 8.60 -18.30 -19.80
CA ASP A 5 8.48 -17.22 -18.83
C ASP A 5 7.59 -17.71 -17.66
N ARG A 6 8.26 -18.06 -16.55
CA ARG A 6 7.62 -18.63 -15.35
C ARG A 6 6.93 -17.59 -14.47
N SER A 7 6.87 -16.31 -14.86
CA SER A 7 6.46 -15.20 -13.98
C SER A 7 5.03 -14.64 -14.20
N HIS A 8 4.25 -15.20 -15.12
CA HIS A 8 2.95 -14.60 -15.48
C HIS A 8 1.84 -14.97 -14.49
N THR A 9 1.56 -14.06 -13.55
CA THR A 9 0.34 -14.08 -12.71
C THR A 9 -0.92 -14.25 -13.58
N ARG A 10 -2.01 -14.83 -13.04
CA ARG A 10 -3.27 -14.96 -13.80
C ARG A 10 -3.78 -13.60 -14.31
N PHE A 11 -3.47 -12.54 -13.57
CA PHE A 11 -3.71 -11.17 -13.99
C PHE A 11 -3.03 -10.79 -15.30
N ALA A 12 -1.77 -11.18 -15.49
CA ALA A 12 -1.01 -10.82 -16.68
C ALA A 12 -1.74 -11.28 -17.95
N ARG A 13 -2.40 -12.44 -17.90
CA ARG A 13 -3.22 -12.99 -18.99
C ARG A 13 -4.52 -12.20 -19.22
N VAL A 14 -5.20 -11.76 -18.16
CA VAL A 14 -6.42 -10.94 -18.29
C VAL A 14 -6.06 -9.55 -18.81
N ARG A 15 -5.01 -8.96 -18.24
CA ARG A 15 -4.46 -7.66 -18.63
C ARG A 15 -4.07 -7.64 -20.10
N SER A 16 -3.32 -8.64 -20.59
CA SER A 16 -2.89 -8.68 -21.99
C SER A 16 -4.06 -8.75 -22.98
N ARG A 17 -5.13 -9.46 -22.61
CA ARG A 17 -6.36 -9.50 -23.43
C ARG A 17 -7.07 -8.16 -23.49
N LEU A 18 -7.15 -7.45 -22.35
CA LEU A 18 -7.71 -6.11 -22.31
C LEU A 18 -6.82 -5.17 -23.14
N GLU A 19 -5.52 -5.10 -22.86
CA GLU A 19 -4.58 -4.22 -23.58
C GLU A 19 -4.53 -4.44 -25.10
N ALA A 20 -4.84 -5.65 -25.58
CA ALA A 20 -4.92 -5.98 -27.00
C ALA A 20 -6.15 -5.35 -27.70
N TYR A 21 -7.23 -5.07 -26.97
CA TYR A 21 -8.40 -4.41 -27.54
C TYR A 21 -8.06 -2.99 -27.99
N SER A 22 -8.62 -2.59 -29.14
CA SER A 22 -8.35 -1.29 -29.76
C SER A 22 -9.68 -0.58 -30.03
N PRO A 23 -10.16 0.27 -29.09
CA PRO A 23 -11.36 1.07 -29.31
C PRO A 23 -11.14 2.09 -30.45
N PRO A 24 -12.23 2.62 -31.05
CA PRO A 24 -12.13 3.69 -32.03
C PRO A 24 -11.36 4.91 -31.48
N PRO A 25 -10.65 5.66 -32.33
CA PRO A 25 -9.95 6.87 -31.92
C PRO A 25 -10.92 7.95 -31.39
N GLY A 26 -10.42 8.86 -30.55
CA GLY A 26 -11.21 9.90 -29.91
C GLY A 26 -11.66 9.52 -28.49
N TRP A 27 -12.76 10.12 -28.00
CA TRP A 27 -13.23 9.94 -26.62
C TRP A 27 -13.43 8.48 -26.16
N PRO A 28 -13.83 7.50 -27.01
CA PRO A 28 -13.96 6.11 -26.56
C PRO A 28 -12.61 5.53 -26.11
N SER A 29 -11.53 5.89 -26.78
CA SER A 29 -10.16 5.51 -26.43
C SER A 29 -9.73 6.08 -25.08
N TRP A 30 -10.05 7.36 -24.82
CA TRP A 30 -9.77 8.00 -23.53
C TRP A 30 -10.56 7.35 -22.38
N LEU A 31 -11.84 7.07 -22.59
CA LEU A 31 -12.67 6.37 -21.60
C LEU A 31 -12.15 4.96 -21.33
N TYR A 32 -11.71 4.26 -22.38
CA TYR A 32 -11.11 2.95 -22.27
C TYR A 32 -9.78 2.98 -21.50
N GLU A 33 -8.88 3.91 -21.82
CA GLU A 33 -7.61 4.08 -21.09
C GLU A 33 -7.88 4.42 -19.61
N PHE A 34 -8.84 5.28 -19.32
CA PHE A 34 -9.25 5.60 -17.95
C PHE A 34 -9.85 4.39 -17.22
N GLY A 35 -10.73 3.63 -17.87
CA GLY A 35 -11.28 2.38 -17.33
C GLY A 35 -10.20 1.34 -17.06
N LEU A 36 -9.22 1.22 -17.96
CA LEU A 36 -8.08 0.32 -17.79
C LEU A 36 -7.16 0.77 -16.65
N PHE A 37 -6.94 2.09 -16.48
CA PHE A 37 -6.26 2.63 -15.30
C PHE A 37 -6.97 2.22 -14.01
N GLY A 38 -8.29 2.42 -13.94
CA GLY A 38 -9.12 2.03 -12.79
C GLY A 38 -9.06 0.52 -12.52
N PHE A 39 -9.15 -0.31 -13.56
CA PHE A 39 -9.02 -1.77 -13.44
C PHE A 39 -7.65 -2.18 -12.91
N LYS A 40 -6.55 -1.60 -13.44
CA LYS A 40 -5.18 -1.87 -12.98
C LYS A 40 -4.97 -1.42 -11.53
N GLN A 41 -5.51 -0.27 -11.14
CA GLN A 41 -5.47 0.21 -9.76
C GLN A 41 -6.25 -0.69 -8.82
N GLY A 42 -7.50 -1.03 -9.18
CA GLY A 42 -8.35 -1.96 -8.43
C GLY A 42 -7.71 -3.33 -8.28
N TRP A 43 -7.05 -3.80 -9.34
CA TRP A 43 -6.27 -5.02 -9.25
C TRP A 43 -5.11 -4.85 -8.28
N ALA A 44 -4.29 -3.79 -8.41
CA ALA A 44 -3.13 -3.52 -7.56
C ALA A 44 -3.50 -3.46 -6.06
N CYS A 45 -4.67 -2.88 -5.72
CA CYS A 45 -5.14 -2.77 -4.36
C CYS A 45 -6.05 -3.93 -3.90
N LEU A 46 -6.19 -5.02 -4.67
CA LEU A 46 -7.12 -6.13 -4.39
C LEU A 46 -7.05 -6.62 -2.94
N PHE A 47 -5.85 -6.85 -2.39
CA PHE A 47 -5.70 -7.29 -1.00
C PHE A 47 -6.26 -6.26 0.00
N GLY A 48 -5.90 -4.99 -0.16
CA GLY A 48 -6.43 -3.90 0.67
C GLY A 48 -7.94 -3.71 0.52
N GLY A 49 -8.46 -3.80 -0.70
CA GLY A 49 -9.90 -3.73 -0.96
C GLY A 49 -10.67 -4.87 -0.30
N LEU A 50 -10.16 -6.10 -0.35
CA LEU A 50 -10.75 -7.24 0.35
C LEU A 50 -10.70 -7.06 1.86
N MET A 51 -9.60 -6.55 2.41
CA MET A 51 -9.49 -6.26 3.84
C MET A 51 -10.47 -5.18 4.30
N LEU A 52 -10.59 -4.07 3.58
CA LEU A 52 -11.56 -3.01 3.88
C LEU A 52 -13.00 -3.51 3.75
N GLY A 53 -13.29 -4.28 2.71
CA GLY A 53 -14.58 -4.93 2.53
C GLY A 53 -14.92 -5.87 3.68
N LEU A 54 -13.94 -6.64 4.17
CA LEU A 54 -14.10 -7.53 5.30
C LEU A 54 -14.32 -6.77 6.62
N LEU A 55 -13.61 -5.67 6.84
CA LEU A 55 -13.84 -4.79 8.00
C LEU A 55 -15.28 -4.28 8.02
N LEU A 56 -15.78 -3.76 6.89
CA LEU A 56 -17.15 -3.27 6.80
C LEU A 56 -18.18 -4.40 6.91
N ALA A 57 -17.98 -5.52 6.22
CA ALA A 57 -18.88 -6.66 6.27
C ALA A 57 -18.97 -7.23 7.69
N THR A 58 -17.84 -7.38 8.39
CA THR A 58 -17.86 -7.86 9.77
C THR A 58 -18.42 -6.82 10.73
N HIS A 59 -18.23 -5.53 10.49
CA HIS A 59 -18.88 -4.49 11.28
C HIS A 59 -20.41 -4.56 11.19
N LEU A 60 -20.96 -4.84 10.00
CA LEU A 60 -22.40 -4.85 9.75
C LEU A 60 -23.07 -6.19 10.08
N PHE A 61 -22.36 -7.31 9.89
CA PHE A 61 -22.99 -8.63 9.85
C PHE A 61 -22.36 -9.66 10.80
N TYR A 62 -21.22 -9.35 11.47
CA TYR A 62 -20.59 -10.33 12.35
C TYR A 62 -21.41 -10.52 13.64
N PRO A 63 -21.82 -11.75 13.99
CA PRO A 63 -22.69 -11.97 15.14
C PRO A 63 -22.00 -11.61 16.46
N ALA A 64 -22.67 -10.84 17.31
CA ALA A 64 -22.16 -10.50 18.65
C ALA A 64 -21.97 -11.72 19.56
N THR A 65 -22.71 -12.80 19.30
CA THR A 65 -22.64 -14.08 20.03
C THR A 65 -21.70 -15.09 19.38
N ALA A 66 -20.93 -14.70 18.36
CA ALA A 66 -19.97 -15.60 17.73
C ALA A 66 -18.92 -16.09 18.74
N PRO A 67 -18.58 -17.39 18.75
CA PRO A 67 -17.57 -17.92 19.66
C PRO A 67 -16.15 -17.44 19.33
N LEU A 68 -15.94 -17.00 18.09
CA LEU A 68 -14.67 -16.43 17.62
C LEU A 68 -14.77 -14.90 17.69
N ALA A 69 -13.80 -14.25 18.33
CA ALA A 69 -13.78 -12.79 18.36
C ALA A 69 -13.56 -12.22 16.96
N ARG A 70 -14.20 -11.08 16.65
CA ARG A 70 -14.16 -10.48 15.31
C ARG A 70 -12.74 -10.22 14.83
N TYR A 71 -11.87 -9.71 15.70
CA TYR A 71 -10.46 -9.45 15.38
C TYR A 71 -9.67 -10.74 15.07
N ASP A 72 -9.99 -11.84 15.73
CA ASP A 72 -9.38 -13.14 15.46
C ASP A 72 -9.87 -13.68 14.11
N PHE A 73 -11.17 -13.54 13.82
CA PHE A 73 -11.72 -13.86 12.50
C PHE A 73 -11.08 -13.04 11.39
N LEU A 74 -10.92 -11.73 11.57
CA LEU A 74 -10.23 -10.86 10.61
C LEU A 74 -8.79 -11.31 10.38
N THR A 75 -8.08 -11.73 11.42
CA THR A 75 -6.71 -12.25 11.31
C THR A 75 -6.67 -13.53 10.47
N LEU A 76 -7.55 -14.49 10.78
CA LEU A 76 -7.62 -15.76 10.04
C LEU A 76 -8.04 -15.54 8.58
N ALA A 77 -8.99 -14.65 8.33
CA ALA A 77 -9.44 -14.30 7.00
C ALA A 77 -8.35 -13.56 6.20
N ALA A 78 -7.61 -12.63 6.81
CA ALA A 78 -6.47 -11.97 6.18
C ALA A 78 -5.40 -12.98 5.75
N LEU A 79 -5.08 -13.93 6.63
CA LEU A 79 -4.17 -15.03 6.31
C LEU A 79 -4.71 -15.91 5.17
N ALA A 80 -6.00 -16.27 5.21
CA ALA A 80 -6.63 -17.07 4.16
C ALA A 80 -6.62 -16.35 2.80
N ILE A 81 -6.91 -15.05 2.77
CA ILE A 81 -6.84 -14.22 1.54
C ILE A 81 -5.40 -14.20 1.01
N GLN A 82 -4.43 -13.97 1.88
CA GLN A 82 -3.01 -13.94 1.52
C GLN A 82 -2.56 -15.28 0.91
N LEU A 83 -2.91 -16.40 1.55
CA LEU A 83 -2.63 -17.74 1.04
C LEU A 83 -3.36 -18.02 -0.28
N ALA A 84 -4.62 -17.59 -0.41
CA ALA A 84 -5.39 -17.75 -1.65
C ALA A 84 -4.79 -16.94 -2.80
N MET A 85 -4.32 -15.72 -2.56
CA MET A 85 -3.66 -14.90 -3.59
C MET A 85 -2.38 -15.57 -4.11
N LEU A 86 -1.60 -16.21 -3.24
CA LEU A 86 -0.44 -17.00 -3.63
C LEU A 86 -0.82 -18.28 -4.37
N ALA A 87 -1.75 -19.06 -3.84
CA ALA A 87 -2.21 -20.32 -4.44
C ALA A 87 -2.83 -20.11 -5.83
N LEU A 88 -3.59 -19.03 -6.01
CA LEU A 88 -4.20 -18.63 -7.27
C LEU A 88 -3.23 -17.90 -8.22
N ARG A 89 -1.96 -17.72 -7.82
CA ARG A 89 -0.93 -17.00 -8.59
C ARG A 89 -1.38 -15.59 -8.99
N LEU A 90 -2.06 -14.91 -8.06
CA LEU A 90 -2.38 -13.48 -8.16
C LEU A 90 -1.26 -12.60 -7.61
N GLU A 91 -0.37 -13.23 -6.83
CA GLU A 91 0.80 -12.65 -6.19
C GLU A 91 2.01 -13.60 -6.28
N THR A 92 3.22 -13.05 -6.33
CA THR A 92 4.49 -13.80 -6.33
C THR A 92 5.05 -13.98 -4.92
N LEU A 93 5.99 -14.92 -4.75
CA LEU A 93 6.69 -15.09 -3.46
C LEU A 93 7.58 -13.88 -3.11
N GLU A 94 8.08 -13.14 -4.10
CA GLU A 94 8.82 -11.90 -3.89
C GLU A 94 7.90 -10.79 -3.37
N GLU A 95 6.72 -10.64 -3.97
CA GLU A 95 5.67 -9.75 -3.49
C GLU A 95 5.29 -10.12 -2.03
N ALA A 96 5.15 -11.41 -1.71
CA ALA A 96 4.86 -11.88 -0.35
C ALA A 96 5.96 -11.56 0.68
N LYS A 97 7.25 -11.57 0.30
CA LYS A 97 8.34 -11.16 1.21
C LYS A 97 8.25 -9.67 1.55
N VAL A 98 7.92 -8.83 0.57
CA VAL A 98 7.69 -7.39 0.80
C VAL A 98 6.53 -7.23 1.78
N ILE A 99 5.42 -7.90 1.54
CA ILE A 99 4.22 -7.89 2.38
C ILE A 99 4.53 -8.31 3.82
N PHE A 100 5.31 -9.37 4.00
CA PHE A 100 5.76 -9.80 5.32
C PHE A 100 6.59 -8.73 6.03
N ALA A 101 7.52 -8.07 5.33
CA ALA A 101 8.30 -6.96 5.92
C ALA A 101 7.40 -5.81 6.39
N PHE A 102 6.39 -5.44 5.59
CA PHE A 102 5.39 -4.45 5.97
C PHE A 102 4.55 -4.88 7.17
N HIS A 103 4.18 -6.16 7.26
CA HIS A 103 3.45 -6.69 8.39
C HIS A 103 4.24 -6.52 9.70
N VAL A 104 5.53 -6.84 9.68
CA VAL A 104 6.42 -6.71 10.85
C VAL A 104 6.63 -5.24 11.23
N VAL A 105 7.03 -4.40 10.27
CA VAL A 105 7.31 -2.97 10.52
C VAL A 105 6.04 -2.23 10.97
N GLY A 106 4.90 -2.55 10.36
CA GLY A 106 3.59 -2.02 10.72
C GLY A 106 3.19 -2.41 12.13
N THR A 107 3.27 -3.69 12.47
CA THR A 107 2.97 -4.19 13.83
C THR A 107 3.85 -3.52 14.89
N ALA A 108 5.14 -3.32 14.61
CA ALA A 108 6.03 -2.61 15.53
C ALA A 108 5.58 -1.16 15.78
N MET A 109 5.14 -0.46 14.74
CA MET A 109 4.62 0.91 14.86
C MET A 109 3.29 0.93 15.63
N GLU A 110 2.39 -0.02 15.37
CA GLU A 110 1.12 -0.19 16.10
C GLU A 110 1.35 -0.40 17.59
N LEU A 111 2.31 -1.25 17.97
CA LEU A 111 2.63 -1.53 19.38
C LEU A 111 3.06 -0.26 20.11
N PHE A 112 3.90 0.55 19.48
CA PHE A 112 4.31 1.82 20.04
C PHE A 112 3.14 2.82 20.09
N LYS A 113 2.34 2.92 19.03
CA LYS A 113 1.31 3.94 18.92
C LYS A 113 0.11 3.68 19.83
N THR A 114 -0.28 2.42 19.99
CA THR A 114 -1.32 2.01 20.93
C THR A 114 -0.85 2.20 22.37
N SER A 115 0.38 1.82 22.72
CA SER A 115 0.94 2.08 24.08
C SER A 115 1.10 3.57 24.39
N ALA A 116 1.37 4.41 23.39
CA ALA A 116 1.39 5.86 23.51
C ALA A 116 -0.01 6.53 23.51
N GLY A 117 -1.09 5.74 23.47
CA GLY A 117 -2.47 6.26 23.50
C GLY A 117 -2.91 6.98 22.22
N SER A 118 -2.23 6.74 21.09
CA SER A 118 -2.57 7.41 19.82
C SER A 118 -3.91 6.94 19.25
N TRP A 119 -4.28 5.69 19.50
CA TRP A 119 -5.57 5.07 19.21
C TRP A 119 -5.68 3.76 20.01
N ILE A 120 -6.87 3.16 20.01
CA ILE A 120 -7.14 1.87 20.65
C ILE A 120 -7.79 0.88 19.69
N TYR A 121 -7.64 -0.40 20.01
CA TYR A 121 -8.38 -1.52 19.41
C TYR A 121 -9.51 -1.93 20.37
N PRO A 122 -10.77 -1.51 20.15
CA PRO A 122 -11.84 -1.63 21.15
C PRO A 122 -12.43 -3.03 21.35
N GLU A 123 -12.14 -4.00 20.48
CA GLU A 123 -12.72 -5.34 20.55
C GLU A 123 -11.76 -6.39 21.10
N PRO A 124 -12.28 -7.50 21.67
CA PRO A 124 -11.45 -8.59 22.15
C PRO A 124 -10.67 -9.26 21.00
N ALA A 125 -9.46 -9.71 21.32
CA ALA A 125 -8.63 -10.54 20.44
C ALA A 125 -7.75 -11.48 21.26
N LEU A 126 -7.66 -12.73 20.82
CA LEU A 126 -6.67 -13.70 21.29
C LEU A 126 -5.41 -13.65 20.41
N LEU A 127 -5.58 -13.44 19.10
CA LEU A 127 -4.51 -13.30 18.12
C LEU A 127 -3.99 -11.85 18.13
N ARG A 128 -3.26 -11.49 19.18
CA ARG A 128 -2.69 -10.16 19.40
C ARG A 128 -1.29 -10.21 20.02
N ILE A 129 -0.51 -9.15 19.81
CA ILE A 129 0.73 -8.89 20.55
C ILE A 129 0.48 -7.60 21.34
N GLY A 130 0.57 -7.65 22.67
CA GLY A 130 0.10 -6.54 23.50
C GLY A 130 -1.35 -6.18 23.15
N GLU A 131 -1.66 -4.90 22.98
CA GLU A 131 -2.99 -4.41 22.59
C GLU A 131 -3.25 -4.45 21.07
N VAL A 132 -2.33 -5.00 20.29
CA VAL A 132 -2.38 -4.94 18.82
C VAL A 132 -2.85 -6.26 18.24
N PRO A 133 -4.07 -6.35 17.66
CA PRO A 133 -4.54 -7.54 16.98
C PRO A 133 -3.75 -7.76 15.69
N LEU A 134 -3.45 -9.02 15.37
CA LEU A 134 -2.54 -9.37 14.27
C LEU A 134 -3.08 -8.99 12.87
N PHE A 135 -4.41 -8.83 12.70
CA PHE A 135 -4.98 -8.33 11.44
C PHE A 135 -4.46 -6.93 11.07
N SER A 136 -4.11 -6.10 12.06
CA SER A 136 -3.59 -4.74 11.83
C SER A 136 -2.30 -4.75 11.00
N GLY A 137 -1.40 -5.70 11.26
CA GLY A 137 -0.19 -5.88 10.46
C GLY A 137 -0.51 -6.17 8.99
N PHE A 138 -1.59 -6.91 8.70
CA PHE A 138 -2.05 -7.13 7.32
C PHE A 138 -2.56 -5.83 6.67
N MET A 139 -3.08 -4.86 7.42
CA MET A 139 -3.45 -3.55 6.86
C MET A 139 -2.22 -2.80 6.33
N TYR A 140 -1.08 -2.84 7.03
CA TYR A 140 0.19 -2.31 6.49
C TYR A 140 0.69 -3.14 5.31
N ALA A 141 0.57 -4.46 5.41
CA ALA A 141 0.95 -5.37 4.34
C ALA A 141 0.17 -5.08 3.04
N ALA A 142 -1.07 -4.59 3.14
CA ALA A 142 -1.85 -4.15 1.99
C ALA A 142 -1.24 -2.96 1.24
N VAL A 143 -0.65 -2.01 1.97
CA VAL A 143 0.08 -0.89 1.35
C VAL A 143 1.34 -1.41 0.65
N GLY A 144 2.07 -2.33 1.28
CA GLY A 144 3.24 -2.98 0.66
C GLY A 144 2.89 -3.76 -0.61
N SER A 145 1.84 -4.58 -0.56
CA SER A 145 1.30 -5.32 -1.71
C SER A 145 0.93 -4.38 -2.84
N TYR A 146 0.20 -3.30 -2.54
CA TYR A 146 -0.17 -2.28 -3.53
C TYR A 146 1.06 -1.68 -4.21
N LEU A 147 2.07 -1.25 -3.44
CA LEU A 147 3.25 -0.59 -3.99
C LEU A 147 4.11 -1.51 -4.86
N ALA A 148 4.34 -2.75 -4.43
CA ALA A 148 5.05 -3.73 -5.25
C ALA A 148 4.30 -3.97 -6.58
N ARG A 149 2.97 -4.03 -6.52
CA ARG A 149 2.14 -4.39 -7.67
C ARG A 149 1.96 -3.23 -8.64
N ILE A 150 1.76 -1.99 -8.19
CA ILE A 150 1.68 -0.86 -9.13
C ILE A 150 2.97 -0.69 -9.91
N TRP A 151 4.13 -0.93 -9.28
CA TRP A 151 5.43 -0.79 -9.93
C TRP A 151 5.52 -1.71 -11.14
N ARG A 152 5.12 -2.97 -10.98
CA ARG A 152 5.10 -3.99 -12.03
C ARG A 152 3.94 -3.83 -13.02
N ILE A 153 2.75 -3.49 -12.54
CA ILE A 153 1.52 -3.43 -13.36
C ILE A 153 1.59 -2.28 -14.36
N PHE A 154 2.19 -1.17 -13.95
CA PHE A 154 2.30 0.06 -14.73
C PHE A 154 3.69 0.31 -15.32
N ASP A 155 4.65 -0.61 -15.19
CA ASP A 155 6.06 -0.42 -15.61
C ASP A 155 6.62 0.93 -15.11
N MET A 156 6.57 1.15 -13.79
CA MET A 156 6.91 2.44 -13.23
C MET A 156 8.41 2.72 -13.28
N ARG A 157 8.76 3.94 -13.72
CA ARG A 157 10.13 4.46 -13.70
C ARG A 157 10.17 5.81 -13.01
N PHE A 158 11.23 6.07 -12.27
CA PHE A 158 11.37 7.29 -11.47
C PHE A 158 12.63 8.03 -11.87
N GLU A 159 12.46 9.15 -12.57
CA GLU A 159 13.59 9.84 -13.21
C GLU A 159 13.45 11.37 -13.13
N PRO A 160 14.55 12.10 -12.84
CA PRO A 160 15.78 11.61 -12.22
C PRO A 160 15.52 11.17 -10.76
N TYR A 161 16.11 10.05 -10.35
CA TYR A 161 16.02 9.57 -8.97
C TYR A 161 17.16 10.13 -8.10
N PRO A 162 16.90 10.63 -6.88
CA PRO A 162 17.96 11.11 -6.00
C PRO A 162 18.92 9.99 -5.58
N ARG A 163 20.12 10.35 -5.10
CA ARG A 163 21.08 9.34 -4.61
C ARG A 163 20.43 8.54 -3.48
N THR A 164 20.51 7.22 -3.59
CA THR A 164 19.79 6.28 -2.73
C THR A 164 20.09 6.44 -1.25
N LEU A 165 21.34 6.78 -0.92
CA LEU A 165 21.73 7.08 0.46
C LEU A 165 20.87 8.20 1.06
N TRP A 166 20.67 9.32 0.35
CA TRP A 166 19.85 10.43 0.85
C TRP A 166 18.38 10.03 1.01
N THR A 167 17.87 9.19 0.11
CA THR A 167 16.50 8.66 0.23
C THR A 167 16.35 7.70 1.41
N GLN A 168 17.37 6.93 1.76
CA GLN A 168 17.34 6.03 2.91
C GLN A 168 17.50 6.79 4.23
N LEU A 169 18.41 7.76 4.29
CA LEU A 169 18.60 8.60 5.47
C LEU A 169 17.33 9.38 5.83
N LEU A 170 16.68 9.99 4.83
CA LEU A 170 15.42 10.68 5.06
C LEU A 170 14.30 9.71 5.46
N ALA A 171 14.23 8.49 4.91
CA ALA A 171 13.26 7.48 5.35
C ALA A 171 13.48 7.05 6.80
N VAL A 172 14.73 6.84 7.21
CA VAL A 172 15.08 6.56 8.61
C VAL A 172 14.69 7.73 9.51
N ALA A 173 15.00 8.97 9.12
CA ALA A 173 14.62 10.15 9.89
C ALA A 173 13.10 10.29 10.06
N VAL A 174 12.33 10.01 9.00
CA VAL A 174 10.86 9.97 9.06
C VAL A 174 10.38 8.87 10.00
N TYR A 175 10.92 7.66 9.88
CA TYR A 175 10.55 6.54 10.75
C TYR A 175 10.85 6.88 12.21
N VAL A 176 12.06 7.34 12.53
CA VAL A 176 12.43 7.78 13.88
C VAL A 176 11.50 8.89 14.38
N ASN A 177 11.16 9.88 13.55
CA ASN A 177 10.22 10.93 13.94
C ASN A 177 8.85 10.36 14.34
N PHE A 178 8.33 9.32 13.67
CA PHE A 178 7.07 8.70 14.08
C PHE A 178 7.08 8.14 15.50
N PHE A 179 8.24 7.71 16.02
CA PHE A 179 8.38 7.26 17.40
C PHE A 179 8.73 8.44 18.32
N ALA A 180 9.75 9.21 17.95
CA ALA A 180 10.37 10.21 18.80
C ALA A 180 9.49 11.44 19.07
N HIS A 181 8.55 11.81 18.18
CA HIS A 181 7.70 12.99 18.40
C HIS A 181 6.77 12.89 19.62
N HIS A 182 6.69 11.70 20.23
CA HIS A 182 6.01 11.55 21.51
C HIS A 182 6.77 12.25 22.65
N TRP A 183 8.09 12.36 22.55
CA TRP A 183 8.96 12.98 23.57
C TRP A 183 9.72 14.22 23.06
N LEU A 184 9.94 14.32 21.75
CA LEU A 184 10.64 15.42 21.08
C LEU A 184 9.66 16.24 20.24
N PRO A 185 10.02 17.47 19.82
CA PRO A 185 9.21 18.24 18.87
C PRO A 185 8.97 17.47 17.57
N ASP A 186 7.74 17.53 17.03
CA ASP A 186 7.43 16.95 15.73
C ASP A 186 8.10 17.78 14.61
N ILE A 187 9.17 17.24 14.03
CA ILE A 187 9.96 17.91 12.97
C ILE A 187 9.41 17.63 11.56
N ARG A 188 8.16 17.18 11.43
CA ARG A 188 7.55 16.81 10.15
C ARG A 188 7.62 17.90 9.08
N LEU A 189 7.53 19.18 9.45
CA LEU A 189 7.67 20.26 8.47
C LEU A 189 9.08 20.27 7.83
N VAL A 190 10.12 20.06 8.62
CA VAL A 190 11.50 19.94 8.13
C VAL A 190 11.65 18.73 7.22
N LEU A 191 11.03 17.60 7.60
CA LEU A 191 11.03 16.38 6.78
C LEU A 191 10.31 16.57 5.44
N PHE A 192 9.21 17.32 5.40
CA PHE A 192 8.53 17.68 4.15
C PHE A 192 9.38 18.58 3.26
N VAL A 193 10.05 19.59 3.83
CA VAL A 193 10.96 20.45 3.07
C VAL A 193 12.10 19.61 2.48
N ALA A 194 12.73 18.75 3.28
CA ALA A 194 13.79 17.86 2.80
C ALA A 194 13.30 16.93 1.68
N MET A 195 12.10 16.36 1.81
CA MET A 195 11.49 15.52 0.79
C MET A 195 11.22 16.30 -0.50
N GLY A 196 10.66 17.51 -0.38
CA GLY A 196 10.45 18.42 -1.50
C GLY A 196 11.75 18.70 -2.24
N LEU A 197 12.80 19.10 -1.52
CA LEU A 197 14.11 19.38 -2.09
C LEU A 197 14.72 18.18 -2.83
N LEU A 198 14.57 16.96 -2.27
CA LEU A 198 15.06 15.74 -2.91
C LEU A 198 14.28 15.40 -4.20
N PHE A 199 12.95 15.47 -4.16
CA PHE A 199 12.10 14.85 -5.18
C PHE A 199 11.36 15.85 -6.08
N TRP A 200 11.55 17.17 -5.95
CA TRP A 200 10.80 18.15 -6.76
C TRP A 200 10.99 17.98 -8.27
N ARG A 201 12.15 17.45 -8.69
CA ARG A 201 12.44 17.14 -10.10
C ARG A 201 12.05 15.72 -10.50
N THR A 202 11.79 14.83 -9.55
CA THR A 202 11.55 13.41 -9.83
C THR A 202 10.15 13.21 -10.39
N ARG A 203 10.09 12.57 -11.56
CA ARG A 203 8.85 12.22 -12.24
C ARG A 203 8.63 10.72 -12.15
N ALA A 204 7.39 10.33 -11.90
CA ALA A 204 6.92 8.96 -12.02
C ALA A 204 6.38 8.76 -13.45
N TYR A 205 7.08 7.97 -14.24
CA TYR A 205 6.65 7.53 -15.56
C TYR A 205 5.93 6.19 -15.42
N PHE A 206 4.83 6.02 -16.13
CA PHE A 206 3.98 4.83 -16.04
C PHE A 206 3.19 4.61 -17.32
N THR A 207 2.88 3.36 -17.64
CA THR A 207 2.15 2.98 -18.85
C THR A 207 0.79 2.39 -18.49
N VAL A 208 -0.27 3.13 -18.81
CA VAL A 208 -1.65 2.68 -18.59
C VAL A 208 -2.08 1.71 -19.69
N TRP A 209 -1.81 2.06 -20.94
CA TRP A 209 -2.20 1.25 -22.10
C TRP A 209 -1.07 1.15 -23.13
N ARG A 210 -0.94 2.13 -24.03
CA ARG A 210 0.08 2.15 -25.11
C ARG A 210 1.09 3.26 -24.95
N GLU A 211 0.65 4.41 -24.45
CA GLU A 211 1.50 5.58 -24.26
C GLU A 211 2.03 5.62 -22.82
N GLN A 212 3.30 6.00 -22.69
CA GLN A 212 3.87 6.32 -21.40
C GLN A 212 3.36 7.69 -20.96
N ARG A 213 2.79 7.74 -19.76
CA ARG A 213 2.36 8.95 -19.07
C ARG A 213 3.34 9.28 -17.95
N TRP A 214 3.30 10.51 -17.45
CA TRP A 214 4.10 10.90 -16.30
C TRP A 214 3.35 11.83 -15.36
N MET A 215 3.75 11.84 -14.09
CA MET A 215 3.34 12.84 -13.11
C MET A 215 4.50 13.16 -12.15
N PRO A 216 4.51 14.34 -11.49
CA PRO A 216 5.47 14.58 -10.41
C PRO A 216 5.33 13.53 -9.31
N LEU A 217 6.43 12.93 -8.85
CA LEU A 217 6.40 11.85 -7.86
C LEU A 217 5.72 12.29 -6.55
N LEU A 218 5.98 13.53 -6.13
CA LEU A 218 5.35 14.13 -4.95
C LEU A 218 3.81 14.16 -5.04
N VAL A 219 3.27 14.39 -6.24
CA VAL A 219 1.81 14.36 -6.48
C VAL A 219 1.31 12.92 -6.44
N GLY A 220 2.04 11.96 -7.03
CA GLY A 220 1.70 10.54 -6.96
C GLY A 220 1.58 10.04 -5.52
N TRP A 221 2.55 10.35 -4.66
CA TRP A 221 2.47 10.01 -3.23
C TRP A 221 1.32 10.70 -2.52
N PHE A 222 0.99 11.95 -2.90
CA PHE A 222 -0.12 12.67 -2.30
C PHE A 222 -1.45 11.98 -2.60
N LEU A 223 -1.65 11.59 -3.86
CA LEU A 223 -2.84 10.86 -4.28
C LEU A 223 -2.96 9.53 -3.54
N ILE A 224 -1.86 8.76 -3.42
CA ILE A 224 -1.89 7.50 -2.67
C ILE A 224 -2.22 7.76 -1.18
N ALA A 225 -1.58 8.74 -0.55
CA ALA A 225 -1.86 9.10 0.84
C ALA A 225 -3.32 9.54 1.06
N LEU A 226 -3.93 10.22 0.09
CA LEU A 226 -5.34 10.59 0.11
C LEU A 226 -6.25 9.35 0.09
N PHE A 227 -5.96 8.36 -0.75
CA PHE A 227 -6.72 7.10 -0.77
C PHE A 227 -6.52 6.28 0.51
N ILE A 228 -5.32 6.29 1.09
CA ILE A 228 -5.09 5.67 2.40
C ILE A 228 -5.89 6.40 3.49
N TRP A 229 -6.01 7.72 3.44
CA TRP A 229 -6.85 8.46 4.37
C TRP A 229 -8.35 8.17 4.19
N PHE A 230 -8.83 7.90 2.97
CA PHE A 230 -10.19 7.36 2.79
C PHE A 230 -10.33 5.96 3.40
N ALA A 231 -9.34 5.08 3.20
CA ALA A 231 -9.32 3.75 3.83
C ALA A 231 -9.31 3.83 5.36
N GLU A 232 -8.59 4.81 5.93
CA GLU A 232 -8.54 5.12 7.36
C GLU A 232 -9.93 5.49 7.91
N ASN A 233 -10.67 6.32 7.17
CA ASN A 233 -12.05 6.66 7.52
C ASN A 233 -12.97 5.44 7.50
N LEU A 234 -12.83 4.55 6.50
CA LEU A 234 -13.60 3.29 6.46
C LEU A 234 -13.22 2.33 7.60
N GLY A 235 -11.94 2.24 7.94
CA GLY A 235 -11.46 1.41 9.05
C GLY A 235 -12.00 1.86 10.40
N THR A 236 -11.92 3.16 10.68
CA THR A 236 -12.50 3.76 11.90
C THR A 236 -14.02 3.66 11.93
N LEU A 237 -14.70 3.82 10.78
CA LEU A 237 -16.15 3.62 10.66
C LEU A 237 -16.54 2.18 11.02
N ALA A 238 -15.77 1.20 10.54
CA ALA A 238 -15.94 -0.21 10.86
C ALA A 238 -15.48 -0.60 12.27
N ARG A 239 -15.14 0.37 13.13
CA ARG A 239 -14.59 0.18 14.48
C ARG A 239 -13.38 -0.75 14.54
N ALA A 240 -12.60 -0.77 13.46
CA ALA A 240 -11.36 -1.55 13.42
C ALA A 240 -10.35 -1.00 14.45
N TRP A 241 -10.28 0.31 14.60
CA TRP A 241 -9.62 1.05 15.69
C TRP A 241 -10.39 2.36 15.92
N ALA A 242 -10.14 3.01 17.05
CA ALA A 242 -10.77 4.28 17.39
C ALA A 242 -9.75 5.30 17.91
N TYR A 243 -9.84 6.54 17.41
CA TYR A 243 -9.05 7.65 17.92
C TYR A 243 -9.64 8.23 19.21
N PRO A 244 -8.85 8.94 20.04
CA PRO A 244 -9.32 9.55 21.28
C PRO A 244 -10.48 10.54 21.12
N ASP A 245 -10.60 11.19 19.96
CA ASP A 245 -11.66 12.13 19.58
C ASP A 245 -12.91 11.44 18.99
N GLN A 246 -12.91 10.10 18.91
CA GLN A 246 -14.03 9.28 18.44
C GLN A 246 -14.72 8.50 19.59
N LYS A 247 -14.52 8.91 20.85
CA LYS A 247 -15.09 8.23 22.03
C LYS A 247 -16.61 8.22 22.03
N ASP A 248 -17.23 9.31 21.61
CA ASP A 248 -18.70 9.49 21.63
C ASP A 248 -19.38 9.03 20.33
N GLY A 249 -18.62 8.52 19.36
CA GLY A 249 -19.13 8.11 18.06
C GLY A 249 -18.12 8.32 16.95
N TRP A 250 -18.43 7.78 15.78
CA TRP A 250 -17.58 7.99 14.61
C TRP A 250 -17.66 9.44 14.13
N SER A 251 -16.49 10.04 13.96
CA SER A 251 -16.30 11.32 13.29
C SER A 251 -15.24 11.14 12.19
N MET A 252 -15.29 11.98 11.16
CA MET A 252 -14.31 11.91 10.08
C MET A 252 -12.90 12.15 10.63
N VAL A 253 -11.96 11.28 10.25
CA VAL A 253 -10.56 11.38 10.68
C VAL A 253 -9.98 12.68 10.18
N SER A 254 -9.38 13.48 11.07
CA SER A 254 -8.86 14.81 10.73
C SER A 254 -7.95 14.79 9.48
N PRO A 255 -8.12 15.73 8.53
CA PRO A 255 -7.20 15.92 7.41
C PRO A 255 -5.75 16.18 7.83
N ALA A 256 -5.50 16.61 9.07
CA ALA A 256 -4.16 16.74 9.63
C ALA A 256 -3.36 15.41 9.60
N LYS A 257 -4.06 14.26 9.57
CA LYS A 257 -3.45 12.93 9.42
C LYS A 257 -2.91 12.66 8.01
N LEU A 258 -3.34 13.40 6.98
CA LEU A 258 -2.79 13.26 5.61
C LEU A 258 -1.28 13.41 5.58
N GLY A 259 -0.72 14.32 6.38
CA GLY A 259 0.72 14.49 6.47
C GLY A 259 1.43 13.24 7.02
N ALA A 260 0.81 12.51 7.96
CA ALA A 260 1.36 11.25 8.44
C ALA A 260 1.29 10.17 7.36
N TRP A 261 0.16 10.05 6.65
CA TRP A 261 0.03 9.11 5.55
C TRP A 261 0.99 9.39 4.40
N TYR A 262 1.26 10.67 4.12
CA TYR A 262 2.24 11.07 3.12
C TYR A 262 3.67 10.62 3.48
N LEU A 263 4.07 10.85 4.73
CA LEU A 263 5.36 10.38 5.25
C LEU A 263 5.44 8.85 5.31
N LEU A 264 4.34 8.18 5.67
CA LEU A 264 4.26 6.72 5.66
C LEU A 264 4.39 6.17 4.24
N MET A 265 3.74 6.81 3.27
CA MET A 265 3.83 6.47 1.85
C MET A 265 5.28 6.58 1.37
N TYR A 266 5.97 7.64 1.77
CA TYR A 266 7.38 7.82 1.46
C TYR A 266 8.28 6.68 2.01
N ILE A 267 8.17 6.33 3.30
CA ILE A 267 8.98 5.22 3.85
C ILE A 267 8.63 3.89 3.18
N SER A 268 7.35 3.69 2.87
CA SER A 268 6.85 2.49 2.18
C SER A 268 7.46 2.37 0.79
N TYR A 269 7.48 3.47 0.04
CA TYR A 269 8.13 3.53 -1.26
C TYR A 269 9.62 3.20 -1.17
N VAL A 270 10.37 3.80 -0.24
CA VAL A 270 11.82 3.57 -0.10
C VAL A 270 12.12 2.12 0.28
N LEU A 271 11.30 1.51 1.13
CA LEU A 271 11.40 0.10 1.48
C LEU A 271 11.24 -0.79 0.24
N VAL A 272 10.17 -0.58 -0.54
CA VAL A 272 9.90 -1.34 -1.78
C VAL A 272 11.00 -1.12 -2.83
N ALA A 273 11.43 0.12 -3.03
CA ALA A 273 12.49 0.49 -3.98
C ALA A 273 13.84 -0.18 -3.65
N THR A 274 14.15 -0.31 -2.35
CA THR A 274 15.37 -0.96 -1.88
C THR A 274 15.33 -2.48 -2.10
N LEU A 275 14.14 -3.09 -1.99
CA LEU A 275 13.95 -4.51 -2.25
C LEU A 275 14.01 -4.84 -3.75
N HIS A 276 13.35 -4.05 -4.60
CA HIS A 276 13.34 -4.25 -6.06
C HIS A 276 14.72 -4.07 -6.71
N ARG A 277 15.55 -3.14 -6.21
CA ARG A 277 16.89 -2.92 -6.77
C ARG A 277 17.87 -4.09 -6.58
N LYS A 278 17.54 -5.06 -5.73
CA LYS A 278 18.34 -6.26 -5.55
C LYS A 278 18.06 -7.32 -6.64
N GLU A 279 17.02 -7.15 -7.43
CA GLU A 279 16.72 -8.04 -8.57
C GLU A 279 17.57 -7.62 -9.79
N PRO A 280 18.39 -8.52 -10.35
CA PRO A 280 19.15 -8.25 -11.57
C PRO A 280 18.18 -7.92 -12.71
N ARG A 281 18.37 -6.77 -13.37
CA ARG A 281 17.65 -6.47 -14.60
C ARG A 281 18.14 -7.45 -15.67
N PRO A 282 17.26 -8.17 -16.39
CA PRO A 282 17.69 -8.95 -17.54
C PRO A 282 18.35 -7.99 -18.54
N GLU A 283 19.56 -8.33 -18.98
CA GLU A 283 20.26 -7.55 -19.99
C GLU A 283 19.40 -7.46 -21.26
N PRO A 284 19.45 -6.34 -21.99
CA PRO A 284 18.84 -6.27 -23.31
C PRO A 284 19.39 -7.43 -24.14
N VAL A 285 18.51 -8.32 -24.60
CA VAL A 285 18.89 -9.31 -25.61
C VAL A 285 19.32 -8.51 -26.83
N ASP A 286 20.62 -8.51 -27.09
CA ASP A 286 21.18 -7.99 -28.33
C ASP A 286 20.51 -8.74 -29.50
N GLN A 287 19.68 -8.03 -30.26
CA GLN A 287 19.02 -8.57 -31.46
C GLN A 287 19.90 -8.43 -32.71
N SER A 288 21.23 -8.31 -32.54
CA SER A 288 22.18 -8.40 -33.65
C SER A 288 22.86 -9.78 -33.70
N ALA A 289 22.16 -10.75 -34.32
CA ALA A 289 22.75 -11.95 -34.92
C ALA A 289 21.82 -12.52 -35.99
#